data_AF-A0A2L2Z854-F1
#
_entry.id   AF-A0A2L2Z854-F1
#
_cell.length_a   1.000
_cell.length_b   1.000
_cell.length_c   1.000
_cell.angle_alpha   90.00
_cell.angle_beta   90.00
_cell.angle_gamma   90.00
#
_symmetry.space_group_name_H-M   'P 1'
#
loop_
_entity.id
_entity.type
_entity.pdbx_description
1 polymer ?
#
loop_
_entity_poly.entity_id
_entity_poly.type
_entity_poly.pdbx_seq_one_letter_code
_entity_poly.pdbx_strand_id
1 'polypeptide(L)' 'RLSDNAKLIWRSAEAVCIDVASTDCTDEAIDELAKFVGSEKEVADLTQNAMRGGLSLKEALAMRLDI' A
#
# COMPACT_ATOMS: atom_id res chain seq x y z
N ARG A 1 23.83 -12.63 -7.55
CA ARG A 1 23.27 -13.34 -6.38
C ARG A 1 23.03 -12.29 -5.29
N LEU A 2 21.81 -11.77 -5.15
CA LEU A 2 21.44 -10.73 -4.16
C LEU A 2 21.50 -11.23 -2.69
N SER A 3 22.11 -12.40 -2.43
CA SER A 3 21.83 -13.21 -1.24
C SER A 3 22.70 -12.95 -0.03
N ASP A 4 23.89 -12.37 -0.20
CA ASP A 4 24.87 -12.31 0.91
C ASP A 4 24.86 -10.92 1.56
N ASN A 5 24.77 -9.86 0.76
CA ASN A 5 24.66 -8.49 1.26
C ASN A 5 23.30 -8.22 1.93
N ALA A 6 22.20 -8.70 1.34
CA ALA A 6 20.87 -8.53 1.94
C ALA A 6 20.77 -9.21 3.31
N LYS A 7 21.37 -10.39 3.47
CA LYS A 7 21.43 -11.09 4.77
C LYS A 7 22.29 -10.36 5.79
N LEU A 8 23.37 -9.72 5.35
CA LEU A 8 24.24 -8.94 6.23
C LEU A 8 23.47 -7.73 6.78
N ILE A 9 22.86 -6.95 5.89
CA ILE A 9 22.04 -5.79 6.26
C ILE A 9 20.92 -6.20 7.21
N TRP A 10 20.20 -7.29 6.91
CA TRP A 10 19.13 -7.80 7.78
C TRP A 10 19.64 -8.16 9.19
N ARG A 11 20.82 -8.77 9.31
CA ARG A 11 21.40 -9.17 10.60
C ARG A 11 21.92 -8.00 11.43
N SER A 12 22.32 -6.91 10.78
CA SER A 12 22.90 -5.73 11.45
C SER A 12 21.92 -4.57 11.60
N ALA A 13 20.68 -4.69 11.13
CA ALA A 13 19.70 -3.62 11.20
C ALA A 13 19.26 -3.38 12.66
N GLU A 14 19.30 -2.12 13.09
CA GLU A 14 18.81 -1.68 14.40
C GLU A 14 17.29 -1.43 14.40
N ALA A 15 16.71 -1.22 13.22
CA ALA A 15 15.28 -1.03 13.01
C ALA A 15 14.84 -1.64 11.68
N VAL A 16 13.58 -2.09 11.63
CA VAL A 16 12.93 -2.61 10.42
C VAL A 16 11.61 -1.87 10.25
N CYS A 17 11.43 -1.24 9.10
CA CYS A 17 10.14 -0.64 8.72
C CYS A 17 9.33 -1.69 7.96
N ILE A 18 8.11 -1.93 8.43
CA ILE A 18 7.16 -2.84 7.82
C ILE A 18 6.02 -1.97 7.29
N ASP A 19 5.63 -2.17 6.03
CA ASP A 19 4.43 -1.55 5.50
C ASP A 19 3.19 -2.15 6.20
N VAL A 20 2.11 -1.40 6.30
CA VAL A 20 0.91 -1.86 6.99
C VAL A 20 0.04 -2.68 6.03
N ALA A 21 -0.30 -2.06 4.91
CA ALA A 21 -1.11 -2.64 3.84
C ALA A 21 -0.39 -3.84 3.21
N SER A 22 -1.08 -4.98 3.10
CA SER A 22 -0.60 -6.21 2.45
C SER A 22 0.72 -6.82 2.97
N THR A 23 1.25 -6.30 4.10
CA THR A 23 2.48 -6.79 4.74
C THR A 23 2.26 -7.16 6.20
N ASP A 24 1.71 -6.25 7.02
CA ASP A 24 1.30 -6.53 8.41
C ASP A 24 -0.18 -6.93 8.50
N CYS A 25 -1.01 -6.37 7.62
CA CYS A 25 -2.45 -6.68 7.50
C CYS A 25 -2.74 -7.44 6.19
N THR A 26 -3.67 -8.40 6.24
CA THR A 26 -4.14 -9.13 5.03
C THR A 26 -5.07 -8.31 4.17
N ASP A 27 -5.72 -7.31 4.78
CA ASP A 27 -6.76 -6.51 4.16
C ASP A 27 -6.26 -5.07 3.98
N GLU A 28 -6.80 -4.40 2.97
CA GLU A 28 -6.50 -3.00 2.67
C GLU A 28 -7.47 -2.10 3.41
N ALA A 29 -6.98 -1.33 4.39
CA ALA A 29 -7.83 -0.52 5.27
C ALA A 29 -8.72 0.47 4.50
N ILE A 30 -8.24 1.00 3.37
CA ILE A 30 -9.01 1.91 2.53
C ILE A 30 -10.11 1.20 1.73
N ASP A 31 -9.89 -0.07 1.37
CA ASP A 31 -10.87 -0.88 0.65
C ASP A 31 -11.99 -1.34 1.61
N GLU A 32 -11.64 -1.70 2.86
CA GLU A 32 -12.64 -1.99 3.89
C GLU A 32 -13.47 -0.76 4.27
N LEU A 33 -12.86 0.44 4.26
CA LEU A 33 -13.60 1.69 4.41
C LEU A 33 -14.54 1.93 3.22
N ALA A 34 -14.06 1.72 1.99
CA ALA A 34 -14.85 1.86 0.76
C ALA A 34 -16.07 0.93 0.77
N LYS A 35 -15.88 -0.31 1.24
CA LYS A 35 -16.94 -1.29 1.43
C LYS A 35 -17.98 -0.87 2.44
N PHE A 36 -17.55 -0.28 3.56
CA PHE A 36 -18.48 0.24 4.56
C PHE A 36 -19.36 1.37 4.01
N VAL A 37 -18.82 2.23 3.15
CA VAL A 37 -19.58 3.36 2.54
C VAL A 37 -20.27 3.01 1.22
N GLY A 38 -19.95 1.86 0.62
CA GLY A 38 -20.54 1.38 -0.65
C GLY A 38 -19.84 1.86 -1.93
N SER A 39 -18.61 2.36 -1.83
CA SER A 39 -17.81 2.94 -2.93
C SER A 39 -16.63 2.05 -3.33
N GLU A 40 -16.75 0.73 -3.15
CA GLU A 40 -15.70 -0.27 -3.39
C GLU A 40 -15.10 -0.16 -4.79
N LYS A 41 -15.98 0.05 -5.79
CA LYS A 41 -15.59 0.06 -7.19
C LYS A 41 -14.74 1.27 -7.53
N GLU A 42 -15.18 2.47 -7.13
CA GLU A 42 -14.49 3.72 -7.39
C GLU A 42 -13.11 3.73 -6.75
N VAL A 43 -13.02 3.27 -5.50
CA VAL A 43 -11.74 3.18 -4.77
C VAL A 43 -10.81 2.14 -5.41
N ALA A 44 -11.32 0.97 -5.79
CA ALA A 44 -10.52 -0.07 -6.43
C ALA A 44 -9.96 0.36 -7.81
N ASP A 45 -10.79 0.99 -8.64
CA ASP A 45 -10.39 1.50 -9.96
C ASP A 45 -9.28 2.57 -9.82
N LEU A 46 -9.38 3.41 -8.78
CA LEU A 46 -8.35 4.42 -8.49
C LEU A 46 -7.05 3.82 -7.94
N THR A 47 -7.14 2.84 -7.04
CA THR A 47 -5.99 2.09 -6.52
C THR A 47 -5.23 1.41 -7.66
N GLN A 48 -5.91 0.78 -8.61
CA GLN A 48 -5.27 0.16 -9.77
C GLN A 48 -4.53 1.18 -10.65
N ASN A 49 -5.11 2.35 -10.89
CA ASN A 49 -4.48 3.42 -11.66
C ASN A 49 -3.22 3.95 -10.97
N ALA A 50 -3.27 4.12 -9.64
CA ALA A 50 -2.13 4.55 -8.85
C ALA A 50 -0.99 3.53 -8.88
N MET A 51 -1.30 2.24 -8.70
CA MET A 51 -0.31 1.15 -8.73
C MET A 51 0.38 0.98 -10.09
N ARG A 52 -0.27 1.37 -11.19
CA ARG A 52 0.34 1.37 -12.53
C ARG A 52 1.28 2.56 -12.78
N GLY A 53 1.47 3.43 -11.78
CA GLY A 53 2.30 4.63 -11.86
C GLY A 53 1.60 5.82 -12.53
N GLY A 54 0.27 5.76 -12.70
CA GLY A 54 -0.51 6.83 -13.31
C GLY A 54 -0.79 8.02 -12.38
N LEU A 55 -0.61 7.85 -11.07
CA LEU A 55 -0.83 8.86 -10.03
C LEU A 55 0.26 8.76 -8.97
N SER A 56 0.63 9.89 -8.35
CA SER A 56 1.46 9.84 -7.15
C SER A 56 0.66 9.28 -5.96
N LEU A 57 1.36 8.75 -4.95
CA LEU A 57 0.74 8.26 -3.72
C LEU A 57 -0.16 9.33 -3.06
N LYS A 58 0.30 10.58 -3.05
CA LYS A 58 -0.43 11.69 -2.41
C LYS A 58 -1.71 12.03 -3.17
N GLU A 59 -1.65 12.07 -4.50
CA GLU A 59 -2.82 12.30 -5.35
C GLU A 59 -3.82 11.14 -5.22
N ALA A 60 -3.34 9.90 -5.30
CA ALA A 60 -4.18 8.72 -5.16
C ALA A 60 -4.86 8.63 -3.78
N LEU A 61 -4.16 9.01 -2.70
CA LEU A 61 -4.77 9.06 -1.38
C LEU A 61 -5.84 10.16 -1.27
N ALA A 62 -5.52 11.38 -1.72
CA ALA A 62 -6.47 12.49 -1.67
C ALA A 62 -7.76 12.16 -2.45
N MET A 63 -7.61 11.67 -3.68
CA MET A 63 -8.76 11.33 -4.52
C MET A 63 -9.62 10.20 -3.93
N ARG A 64 -9.02 9.21 -3.24
CA ARG A 64 -9.78 8.14 -2.58
C ARG A 64 -10.58 8.62 -1.37
N LEU A 65 -10.09 9.65 -0.67
CA LEU A 65 -10.77 10.22 0.50
C LEU A 65 -11.89 11.22 0.12
N ASP A 66 -11.88 11.70 -1.12
CA ASP A 66 -12.92 12.60 -1.67
C ASP A 66 -14.10 11.82 -2.30
N ILE A 67 -14.05 10.48 -2.32
CA ILE A 67 -15.13 9.58 -2.76
C ILE A 67 -16.10 9.34 -1.58
#